data_AF-A0A970WE22-F1
#
_entry.id   AF-A0A970WE22-F1
#
_cell.length_a   1.000
_cell.length_b   1.000
_cell.length_c   1.000
_cell.angle_alpha   90.00
_cell.angle_beta   90.00
_cell.angle_gamma   90.00
#
_symmetry.space_group_name_H-M   'P 1'
#
loop_
_entity.id
_entity.type
_entity.pdbx_description
1 polymer ?
#
loop_
_entity_poly.entity_id
_entity_poly.type
_entity_poly.pdbx_seq_one_letter_code
_entity_poly.pdbx_strand_id
1 'polypeptide(L)'
;MNDSWRENRRRLRNLLADRAIFGLEVEESAELDGLSEAFPDMDLEMMDRVAAICHLALGIATPEPLPAVLREQIRAASRNMLE
;
A
#
# COMPACT_ATOMS: atom_id res chain seq x y z
N MET A 1 3.91 -7.35 30.58
CA MET A 1 3.88 -7.75 29.16
C MET A 1 2.83 -7.00 28.32
N ASN A 2 2.18 -5.92 28.79
CA ASN A 2 1.13 -5.24 28.01
C ASN A 2 1.58 -3.99 27.21
N ASP A 3 2.62 -3.29 27.64
CA ASP A 3 2.98 -2.01 27.02
C ASP A 3 3.76 -2.17 25.71
N SER A 4 4.70 -3.11 25.65
CA SER A 4 5.47 -3.39 24.42
C SER A 4 4.59 -3.91 23.27
N TRP A 5 3.56 -4.73 23.57
CA TRP A 5 2.63 -5.21 22.55
C TRP A 5 1.79 -4.07 21.94
N ARG A 6 1.33 -3.15 22.79
CA ARG A 6 0.59 -1.96 22.34
C ARG A 6 1.47 -1.04 21.51
N GLU A 7 2.73 -0.87 21.91
CA GLU A 7 3.69 -0.06 21.19
C GLU A 7 3.99 -0.65 19.81
N ASN A 8 4.29 -1.95 19.73
CA ASN A 8 4.55 -2.63 18.45
C ASN A 8 3.33 -2.54 17.52
N ARG A 9 2.11 -2.70 18.05
CA ARG A 9 0.88 -2.54 17.27
C ARG A 9 0.65 -1.10 16.80
N ARG A 10 1.15 -0.10 17.53
CA ARG A 10 1.13 1.29 17.10
C ARG A 10 2.17 1.52 16.01
N ARG A 11 3.40 1.03 16.20
CA ARG A 11 4.48 1.11 15.22
C ARG A 11 4.11 0.47 13.89
N LEU A 12 3.52 -0.73 13.92
CA LEU A 12 2.99 -1.41 12.74
C LEU A 12 1.97 -0.54 11.98
N ARG A 13 1.01 0.07 12.68
CA ARG A 13 0.02 0.97 12.04
C ARG A 13 0.66 2.21 11.43
N ASN A 14 1.70 2.75 12.05
CA ASN A 14 2.43 3.90 11.51
C ASN A 14 3.18 3.51 10.24
N LEU A 15 3.91 2.39 10.24
CA LEU A 15 4.61 1.89 9.05
C LEU A 15 3.67 1.62 7.89
N LEU A 16 2.47 1.07 8.15
CA LEU A 16 1.45 0.87 7.10
C LEU A 16 0.93 2.19 6.54
N ALA A 17 0.80 3.23 7.37
CA ALA A 17 0.39 4.56 6.91
C ALA A 17 1.51 5.23 6.09
N ASP A 18 2.75 5.14 6.55
CA ASP A 18 3.92 5.71 5.85
C ASP A 18 4.13 5.02 4.50
N ARG A 19 4.01 3.68 4.44
CA ARG A 19 4.02 2.92 3.19
C ARG A 19 3.01 3.43 2.19
N ALA A 20 1.77 3.64 2.64
CA ALA A 20 0.66 4.01 1.77
C ALA A 20 0.77 5.44 1.22
N ILE A 21 1.48 6.35 1.90
CA ILE A 21 1.57 7.77 1.52
C ILE A 21 2.92 8.10 0.86
N PHE A 22 4.02 7.61 1.42
CA PHE A 22 5.38 8.01 1.05
C PHE A 22 6.21 6.87 0.45
N GLY A 23 5.78 5.62 0.65
CA GLY A 23 6.66 4.46 0.53
C GLY A 23 7.50 4.26 1.80
N LEU A 24 8.23 3.15 1.87
CA LEU A 24 9.12 2.83 2.98
C LEU A 24 10.55 2.67 2.50
N GLU A 25 11.50 3.03 3.35
CA GLU A 25 12.90 2.68 3.17
C GLU A 25 13.14 1.18 3.45
N VAL A 26 14.32 0.68 3.07
CA VAL A 26 14.66 -0.75 3.18
C VAL A 26 14.56 -1.24 4.63
N GLU A 27 15.08 -0.46 5.58
CA GLU A 27 15.06 -0.79 7.00
C GLU A 27 13.64 -0.84 7.56
N GLU A 28 12.79 0.10 7.14
CA GLU A 28 11.39 0.19 7.58
C GLU A 28 10.54 -0.93 6.98
N SER A 29 10.84 -1.35 5.74
CA SER A 29 10.21 -2.51 5.12
C SER A 29 10.56 -3.80 5.88
N ALA A 30 11.83 -3.98 6.26
CA ALA A 30 12.25 -5.14 7.06
C ALA A 30 11.62 -5.14 8.46
N GLU A 31 11.47 -3.96 9.08
CA GLU A 31 10.74 -3.81 10.36
C GLU A 31 9.26 -4.17 10.19
N LEU A 32 8.62 -3.70 9.12
CA LEU A 32 7.23 -4.00 8.79
C LEU A 32 7.02 -5.51 8.61
N ASP A 33 7.90 -6.18 7.87
CA ASP A 33 7.83 -7.63 7.65
C ASP A 33 7.86 -8.38 8.99
N GLY A 34 8.82 -8.07 9.86
CA GLY A 34 8.92 -8.71 11.18
C GLY A 34 7.72 -8.42 12.09
N LEU A 35 7.16 -7.20 12.05
CA LEU A 35 5.96 -6.86 12.82
C LEU A 35 4.71 -7.54 12.24
N SER A 36 4.62 -7.71 10.92
CA SER A 36 3.46 -8.33 10.28
C SER A 36 3.29 -9.80 10.68
N GLU A 37 4.40 -10.53 10.84
CA GLU A 37 4.38 -11.90 11.34
C GLU A 37 3.85 -12.00 12.78
N ALA A 38 4.13 -10.98 13.61
CA ALA A 38 3.67 -10.94 15.01
C ALA A 38 2.19 -10.57 15.17
N PHE A 39 1.55 -10.00 14.14
CA PHE A 39 0.15 -9.54 14.15
C PHE A 39 -0.59 -10.02 12.89
N PRO A 40 -0.79 -11.33 12.69
CA PRO A 40 -1.35 -11.90 11.45
C PRO A 40 -2.81 -11.52 11.19
N ASP A 41 -3.53 -11.12 12.24
CA ASP A 41 -4.91 -10.66 12.22
C ASP A 41 -5.06 -9.20 11.73
N MET A 42 -3.95 -8.51 11.47
CA MET A 42 -4.00 -7.19 10.83
C MET A 42 -4.02 -7.29 9.31
N ASP A 43 -4.94 -6.55 8.71
CA ASP A 43 -4.99 -6.33 7.27
C ASP A 43 -3.93 -5.32 6.85
N LEU A 44 -2.85 -5.82 6.26
CA LEU A 44 -1.71 -5.00 5.81
C LEU A 44 -2.08 -4.10 4.62
N GLU A 45 -3.07 -4.47 3.82
CA GLU A 45 -3.47 -3.69 2.62
C GLU A 45 -4.53 -2.64 2.93
N MET A 46 -5.08 -2.63 4.15
CA MET A 46 -6.13 -1.69 4.55
C MET A 46 -5.70 -0.24 4.31
N MET A 47 -4.48 0.13 4.71
CA MET A 47 -4.01 1.52 4.60
C MET A 47 -3.78 1.93 3.15
N ASP A 48 -3.26 1.03 2.29
CA ASP A 48 -3.09 1.33 0.86
C ASP A 48 -4.43 1.57 0.18
N ARG A 49 -5.45 0.75 0.51
CA ARG A 49 -6.81 0.95 -0.01
C ARG A 49 -7.41 2.27 0.44
N VAL A 50 -7.26 2.62 1.71
CA VAL A 50 -7.74 3.92 2.24
C VAL A 50 -7.03 5.08 1.56
N ALA A 51 -5.71 5.02 1.40
CA ALA A 51 -4.93 6.05 0.72
C ALA A 51 -5.38 6.22 -0.75
N ALA A 52 -5.60 5.12 -1.46
CA ALA A 52 -6.10 5.14 -2.84
C ALA A 52 -7.50 5.78 -2.94
N ILE A 53 -8.42 5.43 -2.04
CA ILE A 53 -9.76 6.03 -2.00
C ILE A 53 -9.67 7.55 -1.73
N CYS A 54 -8.86 7.96 -0.75
CA CYS A 54 -8.65 9.37 -0.44
C CYS A 54 -8.05 10.13 -1.64
N HIS A 55 -7.08 9.54 -2.34
CA HIS A 55 -6.47 10.12 -3.53
C HIS A 55 -7.50 10.35 -4.64
N LEU A 56 -8.37 9.36 -4.90
CA LEU A 56 -9.44 9.46 -5.89
C LEU A 56 -10.53 10.47 -5.50
N ALA A 57 -10.97 10.45 -4.23
CA ALA A 57 -12.07 11.27 -3.74
C ALA A 57 -11.70 12.75 -3.64
N LEU A 58 -10.46 13.05 -3.20
CA LEU A 58 -10.00 14.42 -3.04
C LEU A 58 -9.55 15.06 -4.36
N GLY A 59 -9.44 14.27 -5.45
CA GLY A 59 -9.03 14.77 -6.76
C GLY A 59 -7.68 15.49 -6.74
N ILE A 60 -6.81 15.14 -5.78
CA ILE A 60 -5.50 15.80 -5.54
C ILE A 60 -4.63 15.73 -6.79
N ALA A 61 -4.81 14.69 -7.60
CA ALA A 61 -4.30 14.61 -8.96
C ALA A 61 -5.46 14.53 -9.95
N THR A 62 -5.47 15.39 -10.96
CA THR A 62 -6.08 15.05 -12.25
C THR A 62 -5.07 14.16 -12.98
N PRO A 63 -5.25 12.82 -12.99
CA PRO A 63 -4.29 11.96 -13.65
C PRO A 63 -4.23 12.36 -15.13
N GLU A 64 -3.02 12.67 -15.59
CA GLU A 64 -2.80 12.88 -17.01
C GLU A 64 -3.18 11.59 -17.75
N PRO A 65 -3.96 11.66 -18.83
CA PRO A 65 -4.34 10.46 -19.56
C PRO A 65 -3.09 9.73 -20.06
N LEU A 66 -3.00 8.44 -19.78
CA LEU A 66 -1.92 7.59 -20.28
C LEU A 66 -1.76 7.75 -21.80
N PRO A 67 -0.52 7.83 -22.34
CA PRO A 67 -0.28 7.86 -23.77
C PRO A 67 -1.00 6.71 -24.49
N ALA A 68 -1.57 6.98 -25.66
CA ALA A 68 -2.42 6.02 -26.37
C ALA A 68 -1.73 4.67 -26.60
N VAL A 69 -0.46 4.70 -27.01
CA VAL A 69 0.36 3.51 -27.25
C VAL A 69 0.50 2.66 -25.99
N LEU A 70 0.77 3.28 -24.83
CA LEU A 70 0.90 2.56 -23.56
C LEU A 70 -0.43 1.92 -23.15
N ARG A 71 -1.53 2.65 -23.35
CA ARG A 71 -2.89 2.18 -23.04
C ARG A 71 -3.28 0.96 -23.87
N GLU A 72 -2.91 0.94 -25.15
CA GLU A 72 -3.14 -0.22 -26.04
C GLU A 72 -2.29 -1.42 -25.64
N GLN A 73 -1.02 -1.21 -25.29
CA GLN A 73 -0.12 -2.27 -24.81
C GLN A 73 -0.66 -2.92 -23.54
N ILE A 74 -1.09 -2.13 -22.55
CA ILE A 74 -1.69 -2.66 -21.30
C ILE A 74 -2.92 -3.50 -21.61
N ARG A 75 -3.84 -2.99 -22.45
CA ARG A 75 -5.06 -3.73 -22.84
C ARG A 75 -4.79 -5.02 -23.60
N ALA A 76 -3.72 -5.08 -24.39
CA ALA A 76 -3.31 -6.31 -25.08
C ALA A 76 -2.74 -7.32 -24.07
N ALA A 77 -1.86 -6.89 -23.17
CA ALA A 77 -1.28 -7.73 -22.13
C ALA A 77 -2.35 -8.34 -21.19
N SER A 78 -3.35 -7.55 -20.78
CA SER A 78 -4.44 -8.05 -19.92
C SER A 78 -5.28 -9.15 -20.58
N ARG A 79 -5.48 -9.10 -21.90
CA ARG A 79 -6.22 -10.13 -22.63
C ARG A 79 -5.46 -11.45 -22.67
N ASN A 80 -4.14 -11.40 -22.81
CA ASN A 80 -3.29 -12.59 -22.84
C ASN A 80 -3.12 -13.27 -21.46
N MET A 81 -3.43 -12.59 -20.35
CA MET A 81 -3.36 -13.16 -19.00
C MET A 81 -4.65 -13.89 -18.58
N LEU A 82 -5.73 -13.77 -19.35
CA LEU A 82 -7.04 -14.39 -19.09
C LEU A 82 -7.30 -15.63 -19.98
N GLU A 83 -6.36 -15.95 -20.88
CA GLU A 83 -6.31 -17.19 -21.66
C GLU A 83 -5.36 -18.21 -21.02
#